data_AF-A0A534WBM6-F1
#
_entry.id   AF-A0A534WBM6-F1
#
_cell.length_a   1.000
_cell.length_b   1.000
_cell.length_c   1.000
_cell.angle_alpha   90.00
_cell.angle_beta   90.00
_cell.angle_gamma   90.00
#
_symmetry.space_group_name_H-M   'P 1'
#
loop_
_entity.id
_entity.type
_entity.pdbx_description
1 polymer ?
#
loop_
_entity_poly.entity_id
_entity_poly.type
_entity_poly.pdbx_seq_one_letter_code
_entity_poly.pdbx_strand_id
1 'polypeptide(L)'
;VAITKGPVPELISDYVTFIRWITTNPGGSDVHFGIVHYGTAPQDLSQTAKSEIRVNRGHPETMFRVRINGLKPRTTYYYKVTSIESGGKSDGVESPISQF
;
A
#
# COMPACT_ATOMS: atom_id res chain seq x y z
N VAL A 1 4.85 1.26 13.95
CA VAL A 1 3.70 1.76 13.16
C VAL A 1 2.69 0.64 13.03
N ALA A 2 1.39 0.92 13.05
CA ALA A 2 0.36 -0.10 12.90
C ALA A 2 -0.70 0.33 11.88
N ILE A 3 -1.21 -0.62 11.08
CA ILE A 3 -2.39 -0.40 10.23
C ILE A 3 -3.63 -0.34 11.14
N THR A 4 -4.38 0.75 11.07
CA THR A 4 -5.61 0.95 11.84
C THR A 4 -6.87 0.73 11.00
N LYS A 5 -6.79 0.88 9.67
CA LYS A 5 -7.89 0.60 8.73
C LYS A 5 -7.36 0.06 7.40
N GLY A 6 -8.08 -0.93 6.83
CA GLY A 6 -7.71 -1.59 5.59
C GLY A 6 -6.57 -2.60 5.76
N PRO A 7 -5.83 -2.92 4.68
CA PRO A 7 -5.95 -2.36 3.34
C PRO A 7 -7.21 -2.82 2.60
N VAL A 8 -7.75 -1.96 1.74
CA VAL A 8 -8.92 -2.26 0.89
C VAL A 8 -8.77 -1.66 -0.50
N PRO A 9 -9.33 -2.30 -1.55
CA PRO A 9 -9.50 -1.65 -2.84
C PRO A 9 -10.57 -0.55 -2.73
N GLU A 10 -10.21 0.68 -3.07
CA GLU A 10 -11.11 1.83 -3.09
C GLU A 10 -11.89 1.92 -4.42
N LEU A 11 -11.28 1.48 -5.51
CA LEU A 11 -11.86 1.39 -6.85
C LEU A 11 -11.27 0.18 -7.55
N ILE A 12 -12.10 -0.63 -8.20
CA ILE A 12 -11.68 -1.75 -9.05
C ILE A 12 -12.21 -1.49 -10.46
N SER A 13 -11.30 -1.40 -11.43
CA SER A 13 -11.62 -1.40 -12.86
C SER A 13 -10.76 -2.44 -13.57
N ASP A 14 -11.06 -2.71 -14.84
CA ASP A 14 -10.38 -3.75 -15.63
C ASP A 14 -8.85 -3.59 -15.72
N TYR A 15 -8.34 -2.36 -15.60
CA TYR A 15 -6.92 -2.04 -15.82
C TYR A 15 -6.25 -1.32 -14.66
N VAL A 16 -7.04 -0.82 -13.70
CA VAL A 16 -6.57 0.04 -12.61
C VAL A 16 -7.30 -0.30 -11.31
N THR A 17 -6.56 -0.37 -10.22
CA THR A 17 -7.10 -0.35 -8.86
C THR A 17 -6.38 0.69 -8.00
N PHE A 18 -7.04 1.16 -6.95
CA PHE A 18 -6.43 1.94 -5.88
C PHE A 18 -6.53 1.15 -4.57
N ILE A 19 -5.40 0.83 -3.95
CA ILE A 19 -5.37 0.22 -2.63
C ILE A 19 -5.13 1.31 -1.59
N ARG A 20 -6.02 1.37 -0.59
CA ARG A 20 -5.99 2.36 0.48
C ARG A 20 -5.90 1.69 1.84
N TRP A 21 -5.06 2.25 2.71
CA TRP A 21 -4.99 1.89 4.13
C TRP A 21 -4.61 3.09 4.98
N ILE A 22 -4.86 3.01 6.28
CA ILE A 22 -4.48 4.02 7.27
C ILE A 22 -3.56 3.37 8.29
N THR A 23 -2.50 4.08 8.68
CA THR A 23 -1.62 3.69 9.77
C THR A 23 -1.59 4.76 10.86
N THR A 24 -1.15 4.40 12.06
CA THR A 24 -0.55 5.38 12.99
C THR A 24 0.56 6.14 12.26
N ASN A 25 0.75 7.43 12.54
CA ASN A 25 1.72 8.25 11.83
C ASN A 25 3.16 7.71 12.02
N PRO A 26 3.89 7.38 10.94
CA PRO A 26 5.27 6.91 11.07
C PRO A 26 6.22 8.04 11.51
N GLY A 27 7.24 7.68 12.29
CA GLY A 27 8.37 8.58 12.61
C GLY A 27 9.42 8.61 11.50
N GLY A 28 10.51 9.37 11.68
CA GLY A 28 11.61 9.42 10.70
C GLY A 28 11.51 10.63 9.76
N SER A 29 11.82 10.46 8.47
CA SER A 29 11.68 11.48 7.41
C SER A 29 10.23 11.95 7.27
N ASP A 30 10.00 13.17 6.77
CA ASP A 30 8.63 13.62 6.45
C ASP A 30 8.08 12.94 5.19
N VAL A 31 8.95 12.42 4.32
CA VAL A 31 8.55 11.79 3.07
C VAL A 31 8.57 10.27 3.25
N HIS A 32 7.43 9.65 2.95
CA HIS A 32 7.23 8.21 3.01
C HIS A 32 6.65 7.70 1.71
N PHE A 33 6.69 6.39 1.55
CA PHE A 33 6.09 5.70 0.42
C PHE A 33 5.22 4.54 0.89
N GLY A 34 3.99 4.51 0.41
CA GLY A 34 3.16 3.31 0.47
C GLY A 34 3.54 2.37 -0.67
N ILE A 35 3.68 1.09 -0.38
CA ILE A 35 4.05 0.07 -1.35
C ILE A 35 3.00 -1.03 -1.32
N VAL A 36 2.49 -1.38 -2.50
CA VAL A 36 1.66 -2.58 -2.69
C VAL A 36 2.51 -3.61 -3.42
N HIS A 37 2.66 -4.78 -2.82
CA HIS A 37 3.22 -5.98 -3.45
C HIS A 37 2.06 -6.83 -3.93
N TYR A 38 2.02 -7.20 -5.20
CA TYR A 38 0.87 -7.88 -5.79
C TYR A 38 1.29 -8.90 -6.86
N GLY A 39 0.36 -9.80 -7.18
CA GLY A 39 0.55 -10.83 -8.19
C GLY A 39 -0.72 -11.63 -8.41
N THR A 40 -0.67 -12.59 -9.32
CA THR A 40 -1.83 -13.47 -9.64
C THR A 40 -1.84 -14.78 -8.84
N ALA A 41 -0.80 -15.01 -8.03
CA ALA A 41 -0.71 -16.12 -7.10
C ALA A 41 -0.34 -15.59 -5.70
N PRO A 42 -0.97 -16.08 -4.62
CA PRO A 42 -0.73 -15.58 -3.27
C PRO A 42 0.71 -15.81 -2.78
N GLN A 43 1.38 -16.84 -3.28
CA GLN A 43 2.78 -17.14 -2.99
C GLN A 43 3.80 -16.35 -3.84
N ASP A 44 3.35 -15.61 -4.86
CA ASP A 44 4.20 -14.84 -5.76
C ASP A 44 3.64 -13.42 -5.96
N LEU A 45 4.06 -12.52 -5.06
CA LEU A 45 3.71 -11.10 -5.08
C LEU A 45 4.89 -10.26 -5.62
N SER A 46 5.47 -10.67 -6.74
CA SER A 46 6.68 -10.07 -7.32
C SER A 46 6.47 -8.69 -7.96
N GLN A 47 5.23 -8.30 -8.26
CA GLN A 47 4.95 -6.98 -8.82
C GLN A 47 4.81 -5.95 -7.70
N THR A 48 5.25 -4.71 -7.97
CA THR A 48 5.14 -3.62 -6.99
C THR A 48 4.55 -2.36 -7.59
N ALA A 49 3.77 -1.65 -6.77
CA ALA A 49 3.30 -0.30 -7.05
C ALA A 49 3.62 0.58 -5.83
N LYS A 50 3.99 1.83 -6.08
CA LYS A 50 4.49 2.74 -5.05
C LYS A 50 3.86 4.11 -5.20
N SER A 51 3.55 4.77 -4.07
CA SER A 51 3.09 6.15 -4.06
C SER A 51 3.74 6.92 -2.92
N GLU A 52 4.22 8.12 -3.21
CA GLU A 52 4.79 9.03 -2.23
C GLU A 52 3.70 9.75 -1.43
N ILE A 53 3.98 9.97 -0.15
CA ILE A 53 3.18 10.84 0.70
C ILE A 53 4.12 11.60 1.64
N ARG A 54 3.79 12.88 1.87
CA ARG A 54 4.41 13.65 2.94
C ARG A 54 3.55 13.56 4.19
N VAL A 55 4.09 13.04 5.27
CA VAL A 55 3.36 12.85 6.53
C VAL A 55 3.17 14.18 7.25
N ASN A 56 1.99 14.37 7.84
CA ASN A 56 1.68 15.54 8.64
C ASN A 56 1.91 15.23 10.12
N ARG A 57 2.97 15.78 10.73
CA ARG A 57 3.34 15.54 12.13
C ARG A 57 2.28 15.96 13.15
N GLY A 58 1.37 16.86 12.77
CA GLY A 58 0.26 17.29 13.63
C GLY A 58 -0.92 16.32 13.68
N HIS A 59 -0.94 15.28 12.84
CA HIS A 59 -2.01 14.27 12.81
C HIS A 59 -1.54 12.93 13.37
N PRO A 60 -2.40 12.19 14.08
CA PRO A 60 -2.04 10.89 14.66
C PRO A 60 -1.95 9.76 13.63
N GLU A 61 -2.48 9.97 12.42
CA GLU A 61 -2.63 8.95 11.39
C GLU A 61 -2.15 9.43 10.02
N THR A 62 -1.73 8.48 9.20
CA THR A 62 -1.35 8.68 7.81
C THR A 62 -2.17 7.76 6.92
N MET A 63 -2.77 8.32 5.87
CA MET A 63 -3.50 7.56 4.85
C MET A 63 -2.60 7.31 3.65
N PHE A 64 -2.32 6.04 3.35
CA PHE A 64 -1.66 5.66 2.12
C PHE A 64 -2.69 5.29 1.06
N ARG A 65 -2.41 5.67 -0.18
CA ARG A 65 -3.24 5.35 -1.35
C ARG A 65 -2.34 5.09 -2.54
N VAL A 66 -2.31 3.84 -3.01
CA VAL A 66 -1.43 3.41 -4.08
C VAL A 66 -2.23 2.99 -5.30
N ARG A 67 -1.89 3.57 -6.45
CA ARG A 67 -2.48 3.22 -7.75
C ARG A 67 -1.70 2.07 -8.37
N ILE A 68 -2.41 1.02 -8.76
CA ILE A 68 -1.88 -0.09 -9.57
C ILE A 68 -2.47 0.05 -10.98
N ASN A 69 -1.63 -0.05 -12.00
CA ASN A 69 -2.02 0.08 -13.41
C ASN A 69 -1.65 -1.18 -14.19
N GLY A 70 -2.19 -1.32 -15.40
CA GLY A 70 -1.84 -2.42 -16.31
C GLY A 70 -2.37 -3.78 -15.83
N LEU A 71 -3.43 -3.77 -15.02
CA LEU A 71 -4.10 -5.01 -14.63
C LEU A 71 -4.70 -5.68 -15.85
N LYS A 72 -4.74 -7.01 -15.81
CA LYS A 72 -5.48 -7.79 -16.80
C LYS A 72 -6.96 -7.82 -16.40
N PRO A 73 -7.89 -7.57 -17.33
CA PRO A 73 -9.32 -7.70 -17.05
C PRO A 73 -9.65 -9.11 -16.53
N ARG A 74 -10.68 -9.22 -15.69
CA ARG A 74 -11.19 -10.51 -15.16
C ARG A 74 -10.12 -11.40 -14.53
N THR A 75 -9.10 -10.80 -13.91
CA THR A 75 -8.00 -11.50 -13.24
C THR A 75 -8.05 -11.17 -11.75
N THR A 76 -8.07 -12.21 -10.91
CA THR A 76 -7.94 -12.03 -9.46
C THR A 76 -6.49 -11.73 -9.13
N TYR A 77 -6.27 -10.69 -8.33
CA TYR A 77 -4.95 -10.34 -7.84
C TYR A 77 -4.91 -10.51 -6.33
N TYR A 78 -3.77 -11.00 -5.85
CA TYR A 78 -3.42 -11.06 -4.44
C TYR A 78 -2.47 -9.92 -4.13
N TYR A 79 -2.52 -9.39 -2.92
CA TYR A 79 -1.67 -8.29 -2.53
C TYR A 79 -1.43 -8.22 -1.02
N LYS A 80 -0.33 -7.57 -0.65
CA LYS A 80 -0.06 -7.06 0.70
C LYS A 80 0.54 -5.67 0.61
N VAL A 81 0.44 -4.91 1.69
CA VAL A 81 0.98 -3.53 1.73
C VAL A 81 2.08 -3.39 2.77
N THR A 82 3.06 -2.56 2.45
CA THR A 82 4.12 -2.10 3.36
C THR A 82 4.33 -0.60 3.20
N SER A 83 5.15 0.00 4.06
CA SER A 83 5.62 1.38 3.87
C SER A 83 7.06 1.58 4.32
N ILE A 84 7.73 2.55 3.69
CA ILE A 84 9.11 2.94 3.95
C ILE A 84 9.23 4.45 4.01
N GLU A 85 10.20 4.97 4.76
CA GLU A 85 10.60 6.37 4.68
C GLU A 85 11.47 6.64 3.43
N SER A 86 11.72 7.91 3.11
CA SER A 86 12.48 8.30 1.92
C SER A 86 13.92 7.77 1.86
N GLY A 87 14.52 7.49 3.03
CA GLY A 87 15.84 6.85 3.15
C GLY A 87 15.82 5.33 2.95
N GLY A 88 14.66 4.72 2.67
CA GLY A 88 14.52 3.28 2.42
C GLY A 88 14.31 2.42 3.68
N LYS A 89 14.32 3.02 4.86
CA LYS A 89 14.03 2.31 6.11
C LYS A 89 12.54 1.95 6.18
N SER A 90 12.25 0.73 6.59
CA SER A 90 10.88 0.25 6.82
C SER A 90 10.22 0.97 7.99
N ASP A 91 8.93 1.31 7.83
CA ASP A 91 8.08 1.80 8.92
C ASP A 91 7.69 0.68 9.91
N GLY A 92 8.05 -0.58 9.58
CA GLY A 92 7.77 -1.75 10.40
C GLY A 92 6.32 -2.22 10.32
N VAL A 93 5.67 -1.98 9.17
CA VAL A 93 4.26 -2.34 8.94
C VAL A 93 4.11 -3.19 7.69
N GLU A 94 3.36 -4.28 7.83
CA GLU A 94 2.99 -5.19 6.75
C GLU A 94 1.56 -5.69 7.01
N SER A 95 0.73 -5.75 5.97
CA SER A 95 -0.60 -6.37 6.07
C SER A 95 -0.56 -7.88 5.80
N PRO A 96 -1.57 -8.64 6.27
CA PRO A 96 -1.88 -9.94 5.70
C PRO A 96 -2.12 -9.85 4.19
N ILE A 97 -2.03 -11.00 3.50
CA ILE A 97 -2.40 -11.10 2.10
C ILE A 97 -3.92 -10.97 1.97
N SER A 98 -4.34 -10.14 1.03
CA SER A 98 -5.73 -9.95 0.61
C SER A 98 -5.85 -10.13 -0.90
N GLN A 99 -7.07 -10.13 -1.43
CA GLN A 99 -7.31 -10.23 -2.88
C GLN A 99 -8.34 -9.22 -3.35
N PHE A 100 -8.35 -8.95 -4.66
CA PHE A 100 -9.35 -8.13 -5.35
C PHE A 100 -9.58 -8.63 -6.78
#